data_AF-A0A9E4QHF3-F1
#
_entry.id   AF-A0A9E4QHF3-F1
#
_cell.length_a   1.000
_cell.length_b   1.000
_cell.length_c   1.000
_cell.angle_alpha   90.00
_cell.angle_beta   90.00
_cell.angle_gamma   90.00
#
_symmetry.space_group_name_H-M   'P 1'
#
loop_
_entity.id
_entity.type
_entity.pdbx_description
1 polymer ?
#
loop_
_entity_poly.entity_id
_entity_poly.type
_entity_poly.pdbx_seq_one_letter_code
_entity_poly.pdbx_strand_id
1 'polypeptide(L)' 'MRITNGKVVGGHVIVEGEPLIEGSAVTVLVADEPNFTLGDEDEAALLQAIAEADRGELLDAEDVLTQLP' A
#
# COMPACT_ATOMS: atom_id res chain seq x y z
N MET A 1 -22.76 12.21 -11.23
CA MET A 1 -21.31 11.91 -11.18
C MET A 1 -21.16 10.46 -10.79
N ARG A 2 -20.41 9.66 -11.56
CA ARG A 2 -20.18 8.23 -11.30
C ARG A 2 -18.67 8.01 -11.22
N ILE A 3 -18.21 7.22 -10.26
CA ILE A 3 -16.82 6.78 -10.18
C ILE A 3 -16.76 5.39 -10.78
N THR A 4 -15.89 5.20 -11.77
CA THR A 4 -15.63 3.91 -12.40
C THR A 4 -14.14 3.63 -12.30
N ASN A 5 -13.79 2.40 -11.93
CA ASN A 5 -12.41 1.98 -11.84
C ASN A 5 -11.87 1.60 -13.22
N GLY A 6 -10.55 1.66 -13.35
CA GLY A 6 -9.85 1.28 -14.57
C GLY A 6 -8.38 1.02 -14.29
N LYS A 7 -7.70 0.42 -15.27
CA LYS A 7 -6.27 0.13 -15.20
C LYS A 7 -5.53 0.85 -16.30
N VAL A 8 -4.30 1.30 -16.00
CA VAL A 8 -3.41 1.86 -17.03
C VAL A 8 -2.72 0.73 -17.79
N VAL A 9 -2.89 0.68 -19.11
CA VAL A 9 -2.22 -0.24 -20.03
C VAL A 9 -1.62 0.56 -21.18
N GLY A 10 -0.29 0.52 -21.33
CA GLY A 10 0.40 1.24 -22.40
C GLY A 10 0.24 2.77 -22.33
N GLY A 11 0.05 3.33 -21.13
CA GLY A 11 -0.20 4.77 -20.94
C GLY A 11 -1.66 5.20 -21.14
N HIS A 12 -2.57 4.27 -21.41
CA HIS A 12 -4.00 4.54 -21.56
C HIS A 12 -4.80 3.99 -20.38
N VAL A 13 -5.75 4.77 -19.86
CA VAL A 13 -6.71 4.31 -18.84
C VAL A 13 -7.77 3.45 -19.52
N ILE A 14 -7.81 2.17 -19.20
CA ILE A 14 -8.84 1.23 -19.64
C ILE A 14 -9.89 1.18 -18.54
N VAL A 15 -11.07 1.72 -18.83
CA VAL A 15 -12.21 1.76 -17.90
C VAL A 15 -12.88 0.38 -17.89
N GLU A 16 -13.12 -0.18 -16.71
CA GLU A 16 -13.83 -1.45 -16.54
C GLU A 16 -15.34 -1.23 -16.42
N GLY A 17 -16.14 -2.17 -16.91
CA GLY A 17 -17.60 -2.15 -16.79
C GLY A 17 -18.30 -1.50 -17.99
N GLU A 18 -19.35 -0.71 -17.72
CA GLU A 18 -20.20 -0.16 -18.76
C GLU A 18 -19.47 0.89 -19.62
N PRO A 19 -19.65 0.88 -20.95
CA PRO A 19 -19.10 1.90 -21.84
C PRO A 19 -19.58 3.30 -21.45
N LEU A 20 -18.66 4.26 -21.48
CA LEU A 20 -19.00 5.67 -21.32
C LEU A 20 -19.66 6.20 -22.61
N ILE A 21 -20.61 7.11 -22.44
CA ILE A 21 -21.31 7.74 -23.56
C ILE A 21 -20.32 8.60 -24.34
N GLU A 22 -20.27 8.43 -25.66
CA GLU A 22 -19.42 9.23 -26.55
C GLU A 22 -19.66 10.73 -26.35
N GLY A 23 -18.58 11.51 -26.33
CA GLY A 23 -18.64 12.96 -26.10
C GLY A 23 -18.80 13.39 -24.63
N SER A 24 -18.86 12.46 -23.68
CA SER A 24 -18.92 12.81 -22.25
C SER A 24 -17.62 13.42 -21.75
N ALA A 25 -17.72 14.48 -20.94
CA ALA A 25 -16.59 14.99 -20.18
C ALA A 25 -16.25 14.03 -19.03
N VAL A 26 -14.98 13.64 -18.92
CA VAL A 26 -14.49 12.73 -17.87
C VAL A 26 -13.38 13.39 -17.06
N THR A 27 -13.29 13.01 -15.79
CA THR A 27 -12.21 13.40 -14.88
C THR A 27 -11.44 12.16 -14.48
N VAL A 28 -10.13 12.15 -14.68
CA VAL A 28 -9.24 11.07 -14.24
C VAL A 28 -8.65 11.45 -12.89
N LEU A 29 -8.83 10.58 -11.89
CA LEU A 29 -8.23 10.70 -10.58
C LEU A 29 -7.10 9.69 -10.48
N VAL A 30 -5.87 10.16 -10.29
CA VAL A 30 -4.72 9.32 -9.95
C VAL A 30 -4.56 9.41 -8.45
N ALA A 31 -4.78 8.30 -7.76
CA ALA A 31 -4.44 8.21 -6.35
C ALA A 31 -2.92 8.08 -6.23
N ASP A 32 -2.33 8.80 -5.29
CA ASP A 32 -0.98 8.49 -4.84
C ASP A 32 -0.96 7.09 -4.21
N GLU A 33 0.23 6.49 -4.06
CA GLU A 33 0.35 5.23 -3.35
C GLU A 33 -0.37 5.34 -1.99
N PRO A 34 -1.08 4.28 -1.55
CA PRO A 34 -1.74 4.31 -0.26
C PRO A 34 -0.69 4.56 0.82
N ASN A 35 -0.66 5.80 1.32
CA ASN A 35 0.13 6.13 2.49
C ASN A 35 -0.49 5.37 3.67
N PHE A 36 0.32 4.52 4.32
CA PHE A 36 -0.07 3.96 5.59
C PHE A 36 0.34 4.95 6.69
N THR A 37 -0.55 5.12 7.66
CA THR A 37 -0.28 5.87 8.88
C THR A 37 -0.29 4.88 10.03
N LEU A 38 0.74 4.89 10.86
CA LEU A 38 0.75 4.12 12.10
C LEU A 38 -0.18 4.81 13.12
N GLY A 39 -0.89 4.01 13.90
CA GLY A 39 -1.51 4.52 15.13
C GLY A 39 -0.45 4.70 16.22
N ASP A 40 -0.78 5.46 17.27
CA ASP A 40 0.14 5.77 18.37
C ASP A 40 0.78 4.51 18.99
N GLU A 41 0.01 3.43 19.11
CA GLU A 41 0.47 2.15 19.67
C GLU A 41 1.50 1.47 18.75
N ASP A 42 1.20 1.36 17.45
CA ASP A 42 2.10 0.74 16.47
C ASP A 42 3.37 1.56 16.28
N GLU A 43 3.28 2.90 16.34
CA GLU A 43 4.43 3.79 16.29
C GLU A 43 5.33 3.60 17.51
N ALA A 44 4.75 3.53 18.72
CA ALA A 44 5.50 3.26 19.94
C ALA A 44 6.20 1.90 19.90
N ALA A 45 5.50 0.86 19.42
CA ALA A 45 6.07 -0.48 19.26
C ALA A 45 7.23 -0.49 18.24
N LEU A 46 7.09 0.22 17.12
CA LEU A 46 8.14 0.35 16.12
C LEU A 46 9.38 1.07 16.68
N LEU A 47 9.18 2.19 17.38
CA LEU A 47 10.28 2.94 17.99
C LEU A 47 11.02 2.11 19.05
N GLN A 48 10.30 1.30 19.81
CA GLN A 48 10.90 0.35 20.74
C GLN A 48 11.76 -0.69 20.00
N ALA A 49 11.21 -1.32 18.95
CA ALA A 49 11.93 -2.33 18.17
C ALA A 49 13.21 -1.78 17.52
N ILE A 50 13.17 -0.53 17.04
CA ILE A 50 14.36 0.17 16.52
C ILE A 50 15.41 0.32 17.63
N ALA A 51 15.01 0.76 18.83
CA ALA A 51 15.93 0.92 19.94
C ALA A 51 16.53 -0.41 20.43
N GLU A 52 15.77 -1.51 20.37
CA GLU A 52 16.26 -2.87 20.65
C GLU A 52 17.33 -3.30 19.63
N ALA A 53 17.05 -3.09 18.34
CA ALA A 53 18.00 -3.38 17.26
C ALA A 53 19.30 -2.58 17.40
N ASP A 54 19.23 -1.28 17.74
CA ASP A 54 20.40 -0.44 17.97
C ASP A 54 21.26 -0.90 19.15
N ARG A 55 20.65 -1.57 20.15
CA ARG A 55 21.36 -2.20 21.27
C ARG A 55 21.90 -3.60 20.93
N GLY A 56 21.65 -4.09 19.72
CA GLY A 56 22.05 -5.43 19.28
C GLY A 56 21.17 -6.55 19.84
N GLU A 57 19.98 -6.23 20.34
CA GLU A 57 18.98 -7.21 20.81
C GLU A 57 18.28 -7.85 19.59
N LEU A 58 19.06 -8.55 18.77
CA LEU A 58 18.64 -9.18 17.52
C LEU A 58 18.59 -10.70 17.66
N LEU A 59 17.77 -11.34 16.83
CA LEU A 59 17.82 -12.79 16.60
C LEU A 59 18.30 -13.08 15.19
N ASP A 60 19.09 -14.14 15.04
CA ASP A 60 19.48 -14.62 13.71
C ASP A 60 18.26 -15.18 12.97
N ALA A 61 18.15 -14.80 11.69
CA ALA A 61 17.01 -15.19 10.87
C ALA A 61 16.89 -16.72 10.73
N GLU A 62 18.02 -17.42 10.66
CA GLU A 62 18.04 -18.89 10.59
C GLU A 62 17.45 -19.54 11.86
N ASP A 63 17.74 -18.98 13.04
CA ASP A 63 17.21 -19.46 14.31
C ASP A 63 15.70 -19.22 14.42
N VAL A 64 15.19 -18.12 13.87
CA VAL A 64 13.74 -17.86 13.81
C VAL A 64 13.05 -18.81 12.84
N LEU A 65 13.61 -19.00 11.65
CA LEU A 65 12.99 -19.84 10.61
C LEU A 65 12.89 -21.30 11.03
N THR A 66 13.83 -21.81 11.82
CA THR A 66 13.78 -23.17 12.37
C THR A 66 12.70 -23.38 13.44
N GLN A 67 12.14 -22.29 14.00
CA GLN A 67 11.11 -22.32 15.04
C GLN A 67 9.69 -22.10 14.48
N LEU A 68 9.55 -21.79 13.19
CA LEU A 68 8.25 -21.64 12.54
C LEU A 68 7.62 -23.02 12.25
N PRO A 69 6.30 -23.18 12.47
CA PRO A 69 5.59 -24.46 12.30
C PRO A 69 5.41 -24.89 10.83
#